data_AF-A0A538Q3V2-F1
#
_entry.id   AF-A0A538Q3V2-F1
#
_cell.length_a   1.000
_cell.length_b   1.000
_cell.length_c   1.000
_cell.angle_alpha   90.00
_cell.angle_beta   90.00
_cell.angle_gamma   90.00
#
_symmetry.space_group_name_H-M   'P 1'
#
loop_
_entity.id
_entity.type
_entity.pdbx_description
1 polymer ?
#
loop_
_entity_poly.entity_id
_entity_poly.type
_entity_poly.pdbx_seq_one_letter_code
_entity_poly.pdbx_strand_id
1 'polypeptide(L)'
;MARAFLLIAGTIFLLIVALPLFLAPLAWAKRFLWTLPEEHALTIYFGRCLGATGIAVAGLALRAAADPAAHLEVFDLIAISGALLTVVHVWGAIRRIQPWIETVEIGLYLAATVASVWLRLTLG
;
A
#
# COMPACT_ATOMS: atom_id res chain seq x y z
N MET A 1 -20.76 2.17 0.20
CA MET A 1 -19.61 1.45 0.82
C MET A 1 -18.35 1.60 -0.02
N ALA A 2 -18.38 1.26 -1.32
CA ALA A 2 -17.25 1.39 -2.24
C ALA A 2 -16.55 2.76 -2.26
N ARG A 3 -17.33 3.85 -2.40
CA ARG A 3 -16.79 5.23 -2.34
C ARG A 3 -16.03 5.51 -1.05
N ALA A 4 -16.61 5.14 0.09
CA ALA A 4 -15.98 5.36 1.40
C ALA A 4 -14.69 4.54 1.52
N PHE A 5 -14.69 3.29 1.08
CA PHE A 5 -13.49 2.45 1.02
C PHE A 5 -12.39 3.11 0.19
N LEU A 6 -12.68 3.53 -1.05
CA LEU A 6 -11.69 4.15 -1.94
C LEU A 6 -11.13 5.46 -1.36
N LEU A 7 -11.98 6.30 -0.77
CA LEU A 7 -11.54 7.54 -0.12
C LEU A 7 -10.65 7.26 1.09
N ILE A 8 -11.08 6.37 1.99
CA ILE A 8 -10.37 6.08 3.24
C ILE A 8 -9.06 5.35 2.93
N ALA A 9 -9.11 4.24 2.21
CA ALA A 9 -7.93 3.45 1.88
C ALA A 9 -6.95 4.26 1.00
N GLY A 10 -7.45 4.95 -0.03
CA GLY A 10 -6.63 5.79 -0.90
C GLY A 10 -5.95 6.93 -0.13
N THR A 11 -6.68 7.62 0.75
CA THR A 11 -6.10 8.73 1.53
C THR A 11 -5.08 8.22 2.56
N ILE A 12 -5.42 7.17 3.31
CA ILE A 12 -4.49 6.61 4.31
C ILE A 12 -3.22 6.10 3.62
N PHE A 13 -3.37 5.31 2.55
CA PHE A 13 -2.22 4.78 1.84
C PHE A 13 -1.37 5.90 1.22
N LEU A 14 -1.99 6.94 0.66
CA LEU A 14 -1.27 8.09 0.13
C LEU A 14 -0.44 8.79 1.22
N LEU A 15 -1.07 9.14 2.35
CA LEU A 15 -0.45 9.98 3.37
C LEU A 15 0.54 9.22 4.26
N ILE A 16 0.26 7.95 4.55
CA ILE A 16 1.04 7.15 5.51
C ILE A 16 2.07 6.28 4.80
N VAL A 17 1.82 5.82 3.58
CA VAL A 17 2.75 4.92 2.89
C VAL A 17 3.44 5.62 1.73
N ALA A 18 2.68 6.09 0.73
CA ALA A 18 3.23 6.49 -0.54
C ALA A 18 4.03 7.81 -0.49
N LEU A 19 3.47 8.87 0.11
CA LEU A 19 4.14 10.16 0.21
C LEU A 19 5.40 10.10 1.09
N PRO A 20 5.39 9.48 2.29
CA PRO A 20 6.60 9.37 3.09
C PRO A 20 7.72 8.59 2.40
N LEU A 21 7.40 7.48 1.71
CA LEU A 21 8.37 6.74 0.91
C LEU A 21 8.92 7.55 -0.27
N PHE A 22 8.08 8.36 -0.92
CA PHE A 22 8.50 9.20 -2.03
C PHE A 22 9.40 10.36 -1.59
N LEU A 23 9.10 11.00 -0.45
CA LEU A 23 9.81 12.20 -0.01
C LEU A 23 11.03 11.89 0.86
N ALA A 24 10.87 11.02 1.85
CA ALA A 24 11.86 10.78 2.90
C ALA A 24 11.90 9.31 3.37
N PRO A 25 12.24 8.35 2.49
CA PRO A 25 12.08 6.92 2.75
C PRO A 25 12.83 6.43 4.00
N LEU A 26 14.07 6.89 4.24
CA LEU A 26 14.84 6.46 5.41
C LEU A 26 14.31 7.04 6.73
N ALA A 27 13.84 8.29 6.73
CA ALA A 27 13.24 8.89 7.92
C ALA A 27 11.94 8.17 8.28
N TRP A 28 11.17 7.78 7.27
CA TRP A 28 9.96 6.99 7.46
C TRP A 28 10.27 5.57 7.95
N ALA A 29 11.24 4.88 7.34
CA ALA A 29 11.68 3.55 7.75
C ALA A 29 12.12 3.52 9.22
N LYS A 30 12.85 4.55 9.70
CA LYS A 30 13.19 4.67 11.14
C LYS A 30 11.96 4.74 12.03
N ARG A 31 10.89 5.44 11.62
CA ARG A 31 9.64 5.51 12.38
C ARG A 31 8.92 4.15 12.45
N PHE A 32 9.14 3.31 11.46
CA PHE A 32 8.69 1.91 11.41
C PHE A 32 9.66 0.94 12.10
N LEU A 33 10.66 1.47 12.82
CA LEU A 33 11.64 0.72 13.59
C LEU A 33 12.62 -0.12 12.75
N TRP A 34 12.82 0.23 11.48
CA TRP A 34 13.87 -0.40 10.66
C TRP A 34 15.26 0.01 11.14
N THR A 35 16.15 -0.98 11.24
CA THR A 35 17.59 -0.76 11.27
C THR A 35 18.04 -0.33 9.88
N LEU A 36 18.68 0.82 9.77
CA LEU A 36 19.10 1.34 8.46
C LEU A 36 20.42 0.68 8.00
N PRO A 37 20.56 0.44 6.68
CA PRO A 37 21.83 -0.01 6.11
C PRO A 37 22.90 1.09 6.17
N GLU A 38 24.18 0.73 6.07
CA GLU A 38 25.26 1.72 5.98
C GLU A 38 25.21 2.52 4.67
N GLU A 39 24.97 1.83 3.55
CA GLU A 39 24.79 2.45 2.24
C GLU A 39 23.32 2.78 1.99
N HIS A 40 23.04 4.04 1.70
CA HIS A 40 21.69 4.59 1.67
C HIS A 40 21.14 4.79 0.25
N ALA A 41 22.00 4.93 -0.75
CA ALA A 41 21.59 5.39 -2.09
C ALA A 41 20.55 4.46 -2.73
N LEU A 42 20.79 3.14 -2.70
CA LEU A 42 19.89 2.15 -3.31
C LEU A 42 18.52 2.11 -2.59
N THR A 43 18.51 2.14 -1.27
CA THR A 43 17.29 2.12 -0.46
C THR A 43 16.46 3.39 -0.69
N ILE A 44 17.10 4.56 -0.78
CA ILE A 44 16.41 5.81 -1.12
C ILE A 44 15.82 5.71 -2.53
N TYR A 45 16.61 5.24 -3.50
CA TYR A 45 16.16 5.11 -4.89
C TYR A 45 14.93 4.20 -5.00
N PHE A 46 15.00 2.97 -4.47
CA PHE A 46 13.86 2.05 -4.50
C PHE A 46 12.67 2.53 -3.66
N GLY A 47 12.90 3.12 -2.49
CA GLY A 47 11.84 3.71 -1.68
C GLY A 47 11.08 4.79 -2.44
N ARG A 48 11.78 5.64 -3.19
CA ARG A 48 11.16 6.67 -4.05
C ARG A 48 10.40 6.07 -5.22
N CYS A 49 10.93 5.05 -5.89
CA CYS A 49 10.24 4.35 -6.97
C CYS A 49 8.93 3.69 -6.47
N LEU A 50 8.98 3.04 -5.30
CA LEU A 50 7.81 2.44 -4.68
C LEU A 50 6.80 3.53 -4.27
N GLY A 51 7.26 4.61 -3.64
CA GLY A 51 6.42 5.75 -3.27
C GLY A 51 5.73 6.39 -4.47
N ALA A 52 6.43 6.59 -5.59
CA ALA A 52 5.86 7.13 -6.82
C ALA A 52 4.75 6.23 -7.39
N THR A 53 5.00 4.92 -7.44
CA THR A 53 3.99 3.93 -7.85
C THR A 53 2.78 3.96 -6.89
N GLY A 54 3.03 4.03 -5.58
CA GLY A 54 1.98 4.12 -4.57
C GLY A 54 1.13 5.40 -4.69
N ILE A 55 1.75 6.53 -5.02
CA ILE A 55 1.03 7.80 -5.27
C ILE A 55 0.09 7.63 -6.47
N ALA A 56 0.56 7.00 -7.55
CA ALA A 56 -0.26 6.76 -8.73
C ALA A 56 -1.46 5.86 -8.41
N VAL A 57 -1.25 4.73 -7.72
CA VAL A 57 -2.32 3.81 -7.30
C VAL A 57 -3.34 4.54 -6.41
N ALA A 58 -2.87 5.28 -5.40
CA ALA A 58 -3.75 6.04 -4.52
C ALA A 58 -4.52 7.13 -5.27
N GLY A 59 -3.89 7.82 -6.21
CA GLY A 59 -4.53 8.82 -7.06
C GLY A 59 -5.67 8.23 -7.91
N LEU A 60 -5.44 7.04 -8.49
CA LEU A 60 -6.49 6.31 -9.22
C LEU A 60 -7.65 5.91 -8.29
N ALA A 61 -7.35 5.42 -7.08
CA ALA A 61 -8.37 5.09 -6.09
C ALA A 61 -9.23 6.30 -5.69
N LEU A 62 -8.59 7.43 -5.41
CA LEU A 62 -9.28 8.67 -5.05
C LEU A 62 -10.12 9.22 -6.21
N ARG A 63 -9.64 9.11 -7.45
CA ARG A 63 -10.40 9.49 -8.65
C ARG A 63 -11.63 8.59 -8.83
N ALA A 64 -11.45 7.28 -8.74
CA ALA A 64 -12.53 6.30 -8.89
C ALA A 64 -13.61 6.42 -7.80
N ALA A 65 -13.30 7.05 -6.67
CA ALA A 65 -14.30 7.29 -5.62
C ALA A 65 -15.48 8.18 -6.07
N ALA A 66 -15.33 8.97 -7.16
CA ALA A 66 -16.41 9.77 -7.71
C ALA A 66 -17.52 8.91 -8.35
N ASP A 67 -17.14 7.85 -9.05
CA ASP A 67 -18.05 6.86 -9.64
C ASP A 67 -17.43 5.45 -9.60
N PRO A 68 -17.54 4.74 -8.45
CA PRO A 68 -16.86 3.46 -8.28
C PRO A 68 -17.32 2.37 -9.24
N ALA A 69 -18.58 2.41 -9.70
CA ALA A 69 -19.14 1.38 -10.58
C ALA A 69 -18.58 1.50 -12.01
N ALA A 70 -18.20 2.71 -12.44
CA ALA A 70 -17.55 2.95 -13.73
C ALA A 70 -16.04 2.58 -13.74
N HIS A 71 -15.46 2.27 -12.58
CA HIS A 71 -14.01 2.09 -12.38
C HIS A 71 -13.66 0.78 -11.67
N LEU A 72 -14.21 -0.34 -12.15
CA LEU A 72 -14.02 -1.65 -11.52
C LEU A 72 -12.55 -2.11 -11.52
N GLU A 73 -11.77 -1.68 -12.51
CA GLU A 73 -10.34 -1.97 -12.66
C GLU A 73 -9.49 -1.47 -11.48
N VAL A 74 -9.95 -0.43 -10.77
CA VAL A 74 -9.25 0.07 -9.59
C VAL A 74 -9.33 -0.93 -8.44
N PHE A 75 -10.43 -1.66 -8.30
CA PHE A 75 -10.53 -2.72 -7.30
C PHE A 75 -9.63 -3.91 -7.63
N ASP A 76 -9.49 -4.26 -8.92
CA ASP A 76 -8.51 -5.26 -9.37
C ASP A 76 -7.08 -4.83 -9.03
N LEU A 77 -6.74 -3.57 -9.32
CA LEU A 77 -5.44 -3.00 -9.01
C LEU A 77 -5.14 -3.06 -7.50
N ILE A 78 -6.09 -2.66 -6.65
CA ILE A 78 -5.90 -2.69 -5.19
C ILE A 78 -5.81 -4.14 -4.69
N ALA A 79 -6.65 -5.04 -5.21
CA ALA A 79 -6.63 -6.45 -4.81
C ALA A 79 -5.29 -7.13 -5.15
N ILE A 80 -4.81 -6.95 -6.38
CA ILE A 80 -3.53 -7.51 -6.83
C ILE A 80 -2.38 -6.89 -6.03
N SER A 81 -2.36 -5.56 -5.88
CA SER A 81 -1.31 -4.87 -5.12
C SER A 81 -1.29 -5.32 -3.66
N GLY A 82 -2.45 -5.39 -3.02
CA GLY A 82 -2.60 -5.85 -1.65
C GLY A 82 -2.17 -7.31 -1.47
N ALA A 83 -2.52 -8.19 -2.39
CA ALA A 83 -2.11 -9.59 -2.34
C ALA A 83 -0.58 -9.73 -2.46
N LEU A 84 0.03 -9.01 -3.41
CA LEU A 84 1.48 -9.01 -3.59
C LEU A 84 2.22 -8.44 -2.38
N LEU A 85 1.75 -7.32 -1.81
CA LEU A 85 2.32 -6.76 -0.59
C LEU A 85 2.16 -7.72 0.60
N THR A 86 1.00 -8.39 0.72
CA THR A 86 0.81 -9.43 1.74
C THR A 86 1.88 -10.52 1.61
N VAL A 87 2.17 -10.99 0.39
CA VAL A 87 3.22 -11.99 0.14
C VAL A 87 4.60 -11.47 0.54
N VAL A 88 4.94 -10.23 0.19
CA VAL A 88 6.23 -9.60 0.56
C VAL A 88 6.39 -9.53 2.07
N HIS A 89 5.36 -9.11 2.80
CA HIS A 89 5.42 -8.96 4.25
C HIS A 89 5.39 -10.32 4.98
N VAL A 90 4.66 -11.30 4.46
CA VAL A 90 4.72 -12.68 4.97
C VAL A 90 6.13 -13.24 4.80
N TRP A 91 6.75 -13.04 3.63
CA TRP A 91 8.12 -13.45 3.40
C TRP A 91 9.10 -12.77 4.37
N GLY A 92 8.97 -11.46 4.56
CA GLY A 92 9.79 -10.70 5.51
C GLY A 92 9.62 -11.18 6.96
N ALA A 93 8.39 -11.48 7.37
CA ALA A 93 8.08 -12.03 8.70
C ALA A 93 8.68 -13.43 8.90
N ILE A 94 8.54 -14.33 7.92
CA ILE A 94 9.14 -15.68 7.96
C ILE A 94 10.67 -15.58 8.09
N ARG A 95 11.29 -14.66 7.33
CA ARG A 95 12.73 -14.41 7.36
C ARG A 95 13.19 -13.62 8.59
N ARG A 96 12.26 -13.10 9.40
CA ARG A 96 12.52 -12.24 10.56
C ARG A 96 13.40 -11.03 10.25
N ILE A 97 13.23 -10.47 9.05
CA ILE A 97 14.02 -9.30 8.59
C ILE A 97 13.29 -7.98 8.82
N GLN A 98 11.98 -8.01 9.05
CA GLN A 98 11.15 -6.82 9.22
C GLN A 98 10.76 -6.58 10.69
N PRO A 99 10.60 -5.32 11.12
CA PRO A 99 10.04 -4.98 12.41
C PRO A 99 8.61 -5.50 12.62
N TRP A 100 8.16 -5.60 13.87
CA TRP A 100 6.82 -6.10 14.18
C TRP A 100 5.69 -5.25 13.58
N ILE A 101 5.91 -3.94 13.39
CA ILE A 101 4.94 -3.03 12.76
C ILE A 101 4.64 -3.50 11.33
N GLU A 102 5.67 -3.88 10.57
CA GLU A 102 5.52 -4.42 9.21
C GLU A 102 4.77 -5.75 9.20
N THR A 103 4.84 -6.52 10.28
CA THR A 103 4.06 -7.78 10.43
C THR A 103 2.57 -7.50 10.62
N VAL A 104 2.21 -6.37 11.27
CA VAL A 104 0.80 -5.93 11.35
C VAL A 104 0.26 -5.58 9.97
N GLU A 105 1.10 -5.04 9.09
CA GLU A 105 0.67 -4.70 7.73
C GLU A 105 0.20 -5.90 6.90
N ILE A 106 0.63 -7.13 7.22
CA ILE A 106 0.10 -8.36 6.59
C ILE A 106 -1.43 -8.39 6.70
N GLY A 107 -1.95 -8.13 7.90
CA GLY A 107 -3.39 -8.11 8.15
C GLY A 107 -4.09 -6.97 7.42
N LEU A 108 -3.45 -5.80 7.35
CA LEU A 108 -4.00 -4.63 6.65
C LEU A 108 -4.08 -4.85 5.13
N TYR A 109 -3.02 -5.35 4.52
CA TYR A 109 -3.00 -5.64 3.08
C TYR A 109 -3.94 -6.78 2.72
N LEU A 110 -4.03 -7.82 3.54
CA LEU A 110 -4.99 -8.90 3.34
C LEU A 110 -6.44 -8.39 3.45
N ALA A 111 -6.73 -7.57 4.45
CA ALA A 111 -8.05 -6.96 4.61
C ALA A 111 -8.42 -6.06 3.42
N ALA A 112 -7.49 -5.22 2.95
CA ALA A 112 -7.69 -4.39 1.77
C ALA A 112 -7.92 -5.23 0.50
N THR A 113 -7.22 -6.35 0.37
CA THR A 113 -7.38 -7.30 -0.74
C THR A 113 -8.79 -7.89 -0.74
N VAL A 114 -9.21 -8.47 0.40
CA VAL A 114 -10.54 -9.08 0.54
C VAL A 114 -11.65 -8.06 0.33
N ALA A 115 -11.51 -6.86 0.92
CA ALA A 115 -12.47 -5.78 0.74
C ALA A 115 -12.59 -5.35 -0.74
N SER A 116 -11.47 -5.26 -1.45
CA SER A 116 -11.46 -4.87 -2.88
C SER A 116 -12.12 -5.93 -3.75
N VAL A 117 -11.80 -7.21 -3.55
CA VAL A 117 -12.44 -8.33 -4.27
C VAL A 117 -13.94 -8.34 -4.00
N TRP A 118 -14.35 -8.23 -2.74
CA TRP A 118 -15.76 -8.21 -2.38
C TRP A 118 -16.50 -7.04 -3.03
N LEU A 119 -15.99 -5.81 -2.89
CA LEU A 119 -16.59 -4.62 -3.48
C LEU A 119 -16.71 -4.73 -4.99
N ARG A 120 -15.66 -5.25 -5.66
CA ARG A 120 -15.67 -5.49 -7.09
C ARG A 120 -16.81 -6.41 -7.53
N LEU A 121 -16.99 -7.52 -6.83
CA LEU A 121 -18.04 -8.50 -7.12
C LEU A 121 -19.44 -7.99 -6.82
N THR A 122 -19.59 -7.01 -5.92
CA THR A 122 -20.89 -6.41 -5.60
C THR A 122 -21.32 -5.26 -6.52
N LEU A 123 -20.38 -4.67 -7.25
CA LEU A 123 -20.63 -3.53 -8.14
C LEU A 123 -20.79 -3.93 -9.62
N GLY A 124 -20.26 -5.10 -10.01
CA GLY A 124 -20.40 -5.66 -11.36
C GLY A 124 -21.45 -6.75 -11.41
#